data_AF-A0A950YGX1-F1
#
_entry.id   AF-A0A950YGX1-F1
#
_cell.length_a   1.000
_cell.length_b   1.000
_cell.length_c   1.000
_cell.angle_alpha   90.00
_cell.angle_beta   90.00
_cell.angle_gamma   90.00
#
_symmetry.space_group_name_H-M   'P 1'
#
loop_
_entity.id
_entity.type
_entity.pdbx_description
1 polymer ?
#
loop_
_entity_poly.entity_id
_entity_poly.type
_entity_poly.pdbx_seq_one_letter_code
_entity_poly.pdbx_strand_id
1 'polypeptide(L)'
;TVLDAVAPDEMGKASGINYMAQRFGTVFALAIASAVFAANGHLGGPTAVTAGFRPALWICATFAILAALTGIAITRSRREPAAIPEAAELPIRA
;
A
#
# COMPACT_ATOMS: atom_id res chain seq x y z
N THR A 1 -9.70 1.76 -8.92
CA THR A 1 -8.27 1.43 -8.61
C THR A 1 -7.36 2.46 -9.29
N VAL A 2 -6.03 2.45 -9.13
CA VAL A 2 -5.16 3.40 -9.89
C VAL A 2 -5.32 3.18 -11.41
N LEU A 3 -5.56 1.94 -11.82
CA LEU A 3 -5.81 1.55 -13.21
C LEU A 3 -7.13 2.07 -13.78
N ASP A 4 -8.10 2.37 -12.92
CA ASP A 4 -9.42 2.90 -13.29
C ASP A 4 -9.37 4.42 -13.57
N ALA A 5 -8.28 5.09 -13.20
CA ALA A 5 -8.10 6.53 -13.38
C ALA A 5 -7.36 6.90 -14.68
N VAL A 6 -7.04 5.93 -15.54
CA VAL A 6 -6.28 6.12 -16.79
C VAL A 6 -7.06 5.61 -17.99
N ALA A 7 -6.80 6.19 -19.17
CA ALA A 7 -7.42 5.74 -20.42
C ALA A 7 -6.94 4.31 -20.80
N PRO A 8 -7.74 3.54 -21.57
CA PRO A 8 -7.44 2.13 -21.87
C PRO A 8 -6.08 1.89 -22.54
N ASP A 9 -5.60 2.86 -23.32
CA ASP A 9 -4.30 2.84 -24.02
C ASP A 9 -3.10 3.01 -23.07
N GLU A 10 -3.29 3.59 -21.88
CA GLU A 10 -2.22 3.80 -20.89
C GLU A 10 -2.16 2.72 -19.80
N MET A 11 -3.04 1.72 -19.83
CA MET A 11 -3.11 0.68 -18.80
C MET A 11 -1.79 -0.06 -18.58
N GLY A 12 -1.01 -0.29 -19.64
CA GLY A 12 0.31 -0.94 -19.53
C GLY A 12 1.30 -0.12 -18.68
N LYS A 13 1.35 1.20 -18.90
CA LYS A 13 2.20 2.13 -18.14
C LYS A 13 1.75 2.22 -16.68
N ALA A 14 0.44 2.37 -16.47
CA ALA A 14 -0.14 2.47 -15.12
C ALA A 14 0.08 1.19 -14.30
N SER A 15 -0.08 0.02 -14.92
CA SER A 15 0.18 -1.28 -14.29
C SER A 15 1.65 -1.42 -13.90
N GLY A 16 2.57 -1.08 -14.81
CA GLY A 16 4.00 -1.11 -14.52
C GLY A 16 4.39 -0.23 -13.34
N ILE A 17 3.91 1.02 -13.29
CA ILE A 17 4.17 1.94 -12.17
C ILE A 17 3.60 1.39 -10.86
N ASN A 18 2.35 0.91 -10.87
CA ASN A 18 1.73 0.35 -9.67
C ASN A 18 2.48 -0.88 -9.15
N TYR A 19 2.92 -1.76 -10.06
CA TYR A 19 3.71 -2.93 -9.70
C TYR A 19 5.05 -2.55 -9.07
N MET A 20 5.77 -1.61 -9.68
CA MET A 20 7.06 -1.15 -9.17
C MET A 20 6.93 -0.43 -7.82
N ALA A 21 5.85 0.35 -7.62
CA ALA A 21 5.56 0.98 -6.34
C ALA A 21 5.32 -0.05 -5.23
N GLN A 22 4.55 -1.12 -5.51
CA GLN A 22 4.36 -2.21 -4.56
C GLN A 22 5.68 -2.91 -4.22
N ARG A 23 6.51 -3.21 -5.22
CA ARG A 23 7.83 -3.84 -5.00
C ARG A 23 8.76 -2.94 -4.20
N PHE A 24 8.82 -1.66 -4.52
CA PHE A 24 9.62 -0.68 -3.78
C PHE A 24 9.24 -0.65 -2.30
N GLY A 25 7.94 -0.60 -1.98
CA GLY A 25 7.47 -0.64 -0.60
C GLY A 25 7.95 -1.87 0.17
N THR A 26 7.93 -3.05 -0.47
CA THR A 26 8.41 -4.29 0.17
C THR A 26 9.89 -4.26 0.53
N VAL A 27 10.74 -3.78 -0.38
CA VAL A 27 12.20 -3.68 -0.15
C VAL A 27 12.51 -2.64 0.92
N PHE A 28 11.80 -1.50 0.88
CA PHE A 28 11.97 -0.44 1.87
C PHE A 28 11.61 -0.90 3.28
N ALA A 29 10.48 -1.61 3.44
CA ALA A 29 10.08 -2.17 4.73
C ALA A 29 11.12 -3.16 5.28
N LEU A 30 11.66 -4.03 4.42
CA LEU A 30 12.71 -4.98 4.80
C LEU A 30 13.99 -4.28 5.25
N ALA A 31 14.41 -3.24 4.52
CA ALA A 31 15.60 -2.46 4.85
C ALA A 31 15.48 -1.78 6.22
N ILE A 32 14.33 -1.15 6.51
CA ILE A 32 14.07 -0.53 7.81
C ILE A 32 14.07 -1.56 8.93
N ALA A 33 13.34 -2.67 8.76
CA ALA A 33 13.25 -3.70 9.78
C ALA A 33 14.63 -4.28 10.12
N SER A 34 15.45 -4.53 9.10
CA SER A 34 16.82 -5.01 9.27
C SER A 34 17.71 -3.98 9.99
N ALA A 35 17.66 -2.71 9.58
CA ALA A 35 18.45 -1.64 10.19
C ALA A 35 18.09 -1.45 11.68
N VAL A 36 16.80 -1.50 12.02
CA VAL A 36 16.33 -1.33 13.40
C VAL A 36 16.74 -2.51 14.27
N PHE A 37 16.61 -3.73 13.75
CA PHE A 37 17.08 -4.92 14.44
C PHE A 37 18.59 -4.82 14.72
N ALA A 38 19.40 -4.50 13.70
CA ALA A 38 20.84 -4.39 13.84
C ALA A 38 21.29 -3.27 14.79
N ALA A 39 20.51 -2.18 14.90
CA ALA A 39 20.78 -1.08 15.82
C ALA A 39 20.46 -1.42 17.29
N ASN A 40 19.51 -2.33 17.55
CA ASN A 40 19.00 -2.61 18.91
C ASN A 40 19.29 -4.04 19.39
N GLY A 41 19.85 -4.91 18.55
CA GLY A 41 20.05 -6.31 18.84
C GLY A 41 21.10 -6.97 17.96
N HIS A 42 21.44 -8.20 18.31
CA HIS A 42 22.38 -9.03 17.56
C HIS A 42 22.04 -10.51 17.77
N LEU A 43 22.53 -11.38 16.87
CA LEU A 43 22.24 -12.82 16.88
C LEU A 43 23.13 -13.62 17.86
N GLY A 44 23.94 -12.93 18.66
CA GLY A 44 24.89 -13.57 19.59
C GLY A 44 24.27 -14.13 20.88
N GLY A 45 22.99 -13.85 21.14
CA GLY A 45 22.31 -14.39 22.31
C GLY A 45 20.80 -14.12 22.31
N PRO A 46 19.98 -14.98 22.95
CA PRO A 46 18.52 -14.91 22.88
C PRO A 46 17.92 -13.61 23.45
N THR A 47 18.57 -13.02 24.47
CA THR A 47 18.16 -11.73 25.05
C THR A 47 18.36 -10.58 24.07
N ALA A 48 19.49 -10.55 23.36
CA ALA A 48 19.77 -9.51 22.36
C ALA A 48 18.84 -9.60 21.14
N VAL A 49 18.42 -10.80 20.74
CA VAL A 49 17.45 -10.99 19.65
C VAL A 49 16.10 -10.37 20.02
N THR A 50 15.57 -10.67 21.20
CA THR A 50 14.28 -10.13 21.65
C THR A 50 14.34 -8.62 21.90
N ALA A 51 15.48 -8.11 22.36
CA ALA A 51 15.74 -6.67 22.49
C ALA A 51 15.68 -5.94 21.14
N GLY A 52 16.19 -6.53 20.06
CA GLY A 52 16.08 -5.98 18.70
C GLY A 52 14.71 -6.18 18.05
N PHE A 53 14.01 -7.26 18.37
CA PHE A 53 12.72 -7.59 17.74
C PHE A 53 11.56 -6.73 18.25
N ARG A 54 11.54 -6.40 19.56
CA ARG A 54 10.54 -5.50 20.17
C ARG A 54 10.44 -4.14 19.45
N PRO A 55 11.52 -3.36 19.26
CA PRO A 55 11.45 -2.08 18.56
C PRO A 55 11.12 -2.25 17.07
N ALA A 56 11.57 -3.33 16.42
CA ALA A 56 11.22 -3.61 15.03
C ALA A 56 9.70 -3.79 14.84
N LEU A 57 9.04 -4.53 15.75
CA LEU A 57 7.58 -4.70 15.72
C LEU A 57 6.83 -3.38 15.97
N TRP A 58 7.33 -2.53 16.86
CA TRP A 58 6.74 -1.20 17.09
C TRP A 58 6.76 -0.34 15.83
N ILE A 59 7.85 -0.37 15.08
CA ILE A 59 7.94 0.37 13.81
C ILE A 59 6.94 -0.17 12.79
N CYS A 60 6.81 -1.49 12.66
CA CYS A 60 5.77 -2.09 11.81
C CYS A 60 4.36 -1.63 12.22
N ALA A 61 4.06 -1.58 13.51
CA ALA A 61 2.77 -1.09 14.02
C ALA A 61 2.55 0.40 13.69
N THR A 62 3.57 1.25 13.85
CA THR A 62 3.49 2.67 13.47
C THR A 62 3.23 2.84 11.97
N PHE A 63 3.93 2.08 11.11
CA PHE A 63 3.69 2.10 9.67
C PHE A 63 2.28 1.63 9.30
N ALA A 64 1.76 0.59 9.97
CA ALA A 64 0.39 0.13 9.76
C ALA A 64 -0.66 1.20 10.13
N ILE A 65 -0.45 1.90 11.25
CA ILE A 65 -1.31 3.03 11.67
C ILE A 65 -1.25 4.16 10.64
N LEU A 66 -0.06 4.55 10.20
CA LEU A 66 0.12 5.59 9.18
C LEU A 66 -0.55 5.20 7.84
N ALA A 67 -0.41 3.94 7.42
CA ALA A 67 -1.06 3.42 6.22
C ALA A 67 -2.59 3.48 6.34
N ALA A 68 -3.14 3.10 7.50
CA ALA A 68 -4.57 3.17 7.76
C ALA A 68 -5.09 4.62 7.73
N LEU A 69 -4.41 5.55 8.41
CA LEU A 69 -4.75 6.97 8.40
C LEU A 69 -4.70 7.56 6.98
N THR A 70 -3.67 7.21 6.22
CA THR A 70 -3.51 7.63 4.82
C THR A 70 -4.65 7.09 3.94
N GLY A 71 -5.01 5.82 4.10
CA GLY A 71 -6.12 5.21 3.36
C GLY A 71 -7.48 5.87 3.67
N ILE A 72 -7.73 6.19 4.93
CA ILE A 72 -8.94 6.92 5.35
C ILE A 72 -8.95 8.33 4.75
N ALA A 73 -7.83 9.06 4.80
CA ALA A 73 -7.72 10.40 4.24
C ALA A 73 -7.98 10.43 2.72
N ILE A 74 -7.39 9.48 1.97
CA ILE A 74 -7.60 9.35 0.52
C ILE A 74 -9.06 9.00 0.19
N THR A 75 -9.66 8.06 0.93
CA THR A 75 -11.05 7.62 0.71
C THR A 75 -12.05 8.75 0.96
N ARG A 76 -11.80 9.57 1.98
CA ARG A 76 -12.66 10.72 2.31
C ARG A 76 -12.68 11.77 1.20
N SER A 77 -11.58 11.95 0.47
CA SER A 77 -11.46 12.92 -0.63
C SER A 77 -12.14 12.47 -1.93
N ARG A 78 -12.32 11.17 -2.15
CA ARG A 78 -12.95 10.62 -3.38
C ARG A 78 -14.47 10.48 -3.32
N ARG A 79 -15.12 10.93 -2.25
CA ARG A 79 -16.56 10.75 -2.04
C ARG A 79 -17.37 11.82 -2.79
N GLU A 80 -17.17 11.89 -4.09
CA GLU A 80 -18.09 12.52 -5.03
C GLU A 80 -18.51 11.41 -6.02
N PRO A 81 -19.72 10.85 -5.86
CA PRO A 81 -20.19 9.81 -6.77
C PRO A 81 -20.42 10.43 -8.14
N ALA A 82 -19.63 10.00 -9.13
CA ALA A 82 -19.98 10.19 -10.53
C ALA A 82 -21.30 9.44 -10.76
N ALA A 83 -22.38 10.19 -11.02
CA ALA A 83 -23.63 9.63 -11.49
C ALA A 83 -23.32 8.78 -12.72
N ILE A 84 -23.49 7.46 -12.60
CA ILE A 84 -23.49 6.56 -13.74
C ILE A 84 -24.71 6.98 -14.56
N PRO A 85 -24.57 7.50 -15.79
CA PRO A 85 -25.72 7.69 -16.66
C PRO A 85 -26.27 6.29 -16.90
N GLU A 86 -27.49 6.07 -16.43
CA GLU A 86 -28.32 4.93 -16.75
C GLU A 86 -28.23 4.72 -18.26
N ALA A 87 -27.47 3.70 -18.65
CA ALA A 87 -27.37 3.27 -20.02
C ALA A 87 -28.79 2.89 -20.41
N ALA A 88 -29.44 3.83 -21.10
CA ALA A 88 -30.78 3.71 -21.62
C ALA A 88 -30.93 2.29 -22.19
N GLU A 89 -31.85 1.55 -21.57
CA GLU A 89 -32.34 0.27 -22.06
C GLU A 89 -32.64 0.45 -23.56
N LEU A 90 -31.74 -0.02 -24.42
CA LEU A 90 -32.05 -0.16 -25.82
C LEU A 90 -32.91 -1.42 -25.91
N PRO A 91 -34.22 -1.28 -26.21
CA PRO A 91 -35.07 -2.45 -26.40
C PRO A 91 -34.46 -3.25 -27.54
N ILE A 92 -34.05 -4.49 -27.25
CA ILE A 92 -33.73 -5.48 -28.26
C ILE A 92 -35.02 -5.66 -29.07
N ARG A 93 -35.11 -4.93 -30.18
CA ARG A 93 -36.20 -5.03 -31.15
C ARG A 93 -35.89 -6.17 -32.11
N ALA A 94 -36.76 -7.17 -32.00
CA ALA A 94 -37.20 -8.17 -32.98
C ALA A 94 -36.17 -9.20 -33.48
#